data_AF-A0A813EQI7-F1
#
_entry.id   AF-A0A813EQI7-F1
#
_cell.length_a   1.000
_cell.length_b   1.000
_cell.length_c   1.000
_cell.angle_alpha   90.00
_cell.angle_beta   90.00
_cell.angle_gamma   90.00
#
_symmetry.space_group_name_H-M   'P 1'
#
loop_
_entity.id
_entity.type
_entity.pdbx_description
1 polymer ?
#
loop_
_entity_poly.entity_id
_entity_poly.type
_entity_poly.pdbx_seq_one_letter_code
_entity_poly.pdbx_strand_id
1 'polypeptide(L)'
;MAGQAEKKLAKHADSTIVYYLYAIIGVNALYFIWKVLLNWSSMGKWNLMGLPLFLFVSNFTYKGINSSLQIGASYELYLDLYAVNITTQFLVTFTDYGWLLYLVVPGYGGWKILGLVKDYVFTPTSDELASDDPAGVEENEEAHGESLSLIIYRWKEDSCIEVFNTSELSSFSFFHRGPMREHIKFHSRLIASRTPLGQRQSIDFDQNLGKCHAWNNPCGLCATALVDGEYPMRVAFTLCAEVIRMFAELMAGKYEDAPQDLALACPEIEALFQKFQNPAEADKLTKIEKDLEEVKGTVMQSMDDLLKRGESLDQLMQKSKDLSSTSVQFYRTAKKNNQCCKMY
;
A
#
# COMPACT_ATOMS: atom_id res chain seq x y z
N MET A 1 -25.67 -45.10 -7.47
CA MET A 1 -24.30 -45.25 -8.02
C MET A 1 -23.21 -44.56 -7.18
N ALA A 2 -23.53 -43.65 -6.25
CA ALA A 2 -22.54 -42.98 -5.38
C ALA A 2 -21.76 -43.94 -4.45
N GLY A 3 -22.44 -44.90 -3.79
CA GLY A 3 -21.78 -45.79 -2.81
C GLY A 3 -20.80 -46.83 -3.38
N GLN A 4 -20.76 -47.05 -4.70
CA GLN A 4 -19.72 -47.89 -5.33
C GLN A 4 -18.43 -47.10 -5.61
N ALA A 5 -18.54 -45.80 -5.88
CA ALA A 5 -17.39 -44.92 -6.06
C ALA A 5 -16.67 -44.69 -4.72
N GLU A 6 -17.43 -44.42 -3.65
CA GLU A 6 -16.90 -44.26 -2.29
C GLU A 6 -16.18 -45.51 -1.79
N LYS A 7 -16.75 -46.71 -2.01
CA LYS A 7 -16.08 -47.98 -1.65
C LYS A 7 -14.81 -48.24 -2.45
N LYS A 8 -14.75 -47.82 -3.72
CA LYS A 8 -13.52 -47.93 -4.54
C LYS A 8 -12.44 -46.95 -4.07
N LEU A 9 -12.83 -45.72 -3.72
CA LEU A 9 -11.95 -44.70 -3.16
C LEU A 9 -11.38 -45.12 -1.80
N ALA A 10 -12.22 -45.62 -0.89
CA ALA A 10 -11.79 -46.12 0.41
C ALA A 10 -10.80 -47.28 0.27
N LYS A 11 -11.09 -48.26 -0.60
CA LYS A 11 -10.19 -49.39 -0.86
C LYS A 11 -8.84 -48.95 -1.46
N HIS A 12 -8.86 -47.94 -2.32
CA HIS A 12 -7.64 -47.35 -2.89
C HIS A 12 -6.83 -46.60 -1.82
N ALA A 13 -7.49 -45.82 -0.95
CA ALA A 13 -6.85 -45.14 0.17
C ALA A 13 -6.17 -46.13 1.13
N ASP A 14 -6.87 -47.21 1.50
CA ASP A 14 -6.35 -48.27 2.37
C ASP A 14 -5.14 -48.98 1.75
N SER A 15 -5.16 -49.27 0.44
CA SER A 15 -3.99 -49.86 -0.22
C SER A 15 -2.80 -48.89 -0.29
N THR A 16 -3.07 -47.61 -0.55
CA THR A 16 -2.03 -46.60 -0.74
C THR A 16 -1.29 -46.31 0.57
N ILE A 17 -2.01 -46.23 1.68
CA ILE A 17 -1.41 -45.91 2.98
C ILE A 17 -0.48 -47.02 3.51
N VAL A 18 -0.79 -48.27 3.18
CA VAL A 18 0.03 -49.42 3.55
C VAL A 18 1.42 -49.34 2.90
N TYR A 19 1.52 -48.87 1.65
CA TYR A 19 2.82 -48.66 1.00
C TYR A 19 3.67 -47.62 1.73
N TYR A 20 3.08 -46.51 2.15
CA TYR A 20 3.79 -45.47 2.91
C TYR A 20 4.26 -45.98 4.28
N LEU A 21 3.45 -46.81 4.94
CA LEU A 21 3.82 -47.44 6.21
C LEU A 21 5.02 -48.37 6.05
N TYR A 22 5.03 -49.21 5.02
CA TYR A 22 6.16 -50.11 4.74
C TYR A 22 7.45 -49.36 4.45
N ALA A 23 7.39 -48.25 3.71
CA ALA A 23 8.56 -47.41 3.45
C ALA A 23 9.11 -46.78 4.74
N ILE A 24 8.25 -46.28 5.65
CA ILE A 24 8.67 -45.77 6.96
C ILE A 24 9.37 -46.87 7.77
N ILE A 25 8.77 -48.06 7.85
CA ILE A 25 9.31 -49.18 8.62
C ILE A 25 10.65 -49.62 8.05
N GLY A 26 10.77 -49.73 6.72
CA GLY A 26 11.98 -50.14 6.03
C GLY A 26 13.16 -49.21 6.30
N VAL A 27 12.96 -47.89 6.21
CA VAL A 27 14.02 -46.91 6.45
C VAL A 27 14.37 -46.81 7.93
N ASN A 28 13.39 -46.92 8.84
CA ASN A 28 13.67 -46.99 10.29
C ASN A 28 14.47 -48.24 10.67
N ALA A 29 14.12 -49.40 10.13
CA ALA A 29 14.84 -50.65 10.37
C ALA A 29 16.28 -50.55 9.84
N LEU A 30 16.46 -50.02 8.62
CA LEU A 30 17.79 -49.79 8.04
C LEU A 30 18.63 -48.85 8.90
N TYR A 31 18.06 -47.73 9.33
CA TYR A 31 18.72 -46.76 10.20
C TYR A 31 19.14 -47.40 11.53
N PHE A 32 18.24 -48.15 12.17
CA PHE A 32 18.52 -48.82 13.44
C PHE A 32 19.62 -49.88 13.30
N ILE A 33 19.53 -50.75 12.29
CA ILE A 33 20.55 -51.79 12.07
C ILE A 33 21.92 -51.17 11.79
N TRP A 34 21.98 -50.17 10.90
CA TRP A 34 23.26 -49.61 10.46
C TRP A 34 23.91 -48.68 11.49
N LYS A 35 23.17 -47.71 12.05
CA LYS A 35 23.73 -46.72 12.99
C LYS A 35 23.74 -47.20 14.44
N VAL A 36 22.72 -47.95 14.88
CA VAL A 36 22.59 -48.37 16.28
C VAL A 36 23.30 -49.71 16.52
N LEU A 37 23.11 -50.72 15.66
CA LEU A 37 23.74 -52.03 15.90
C LEU A 37 25.18 -52.13 15.36
N LEU A 38 25.46 -51.57 14.19
CA LEU A 38 26.78 -51.74 13.54
C LEU A 38 27.77 -50.60 13.82
N ASN A 39 27.31 -49.35 13.90
CA ASN A 39 28.19 -48.16 13.96
C ASN A 39 27.87 -47.23 15.14
N TRP A 40 27.80 -47.78 16.36
CA TRP A 40 27.47 -47.02 17.57
C TRP A 40 28.40 -45.82 17.84
N SER A 41 29.70 -45.92 17.49
CA SER A 41 30.66 -44.83 17.64
C SER A 41 30.42 -43.63 16.70
N SER A 42 29.60 -43.80 15.65
CA SER A 42 29.19 -42.76 14.70
C SER A 42 27.90 -42.02 15.14
N MET A 43 27.35 -42.34 16.32
CA MET A 43 26.23 -41.58 16.90
C MET A 43 26.71 -40.27 17.52
N GLY A 44 26.76 -39.21 16.69
CA GLY A 44 26.85 -37.85 17.18
C GLY A 44 25.58 -37.42 17.94
N LYS A 45 25.69 -36.41 18.80
CA LYS A 45 24.57 -35.84 19.58
C LYS A 45 23.38 -35.42 18.70
N TRP A 46 23.66 -34.94 17.49
CA TRP A 46 22.65 -34.55 16.48
C TRP A 46 21.83 -35.74 15.97
N ASN A 47 22.44 -36.89 15.73
CA ASN A 47 21.73 -38.09 15.26
C ASN A 47 20.88 -38.71 16.37
N LEU A 48 21.33 -38.62 17.62
CA LEU A 48 20.56 -39.08 18.78
C LEU A 48 19.32 -38.20 19.03
N MET A 49 19.47 -36.87 18.93
CA MET A 49 18.34 -35.93 19.00
C MET A 49 17.42 -36.02 17.77
N GLY A 50 17.96 -36.45 16.63
CA GLY A 50 17.20 -36.59 15.38
C GLY A 50 16.23 -37.77 15.35
N LEU A 51 16.52 -38.85 16.06
CA LEU A 51 15.65 -40.05 16.11
C LEU A 51 14.21 -39.74 16.58
N PRO A 52 13.97 -39.03 17.71
CA PRO A 52 12.62 -38.66 18.10
C PRO A 52 11.95 -37.71 17.08
N LEU A 53 12.72 -36.85 16.41
CA LEU A 53 12.20 -35.98 15.35
C LEU A 53 11.71 -36.78 14.14
N PHE A 54 12.49 -37.75 13.66
CA PHE A 54 12.09 -38.62 12.53
C PHE A 54 10.83 -39.42 12.85
N LEU A 55 10.72 -39.96 14.07
CA LEU A 55 9.53 -40.69 14.51
C LEU A 55 8.31 -39.78 14.61
N PHE A 56 8.49 -38.59 15.17
CA PHE A 56 7.41 -37.60 15.27
C PHE A 56 6.89 -37.18 13.89
N VAL A 57 7.79 -36.81 12.97
CA VAL A 57 7.44 -36.34 11.63
C VAL A 57 6.84 -37.47 10.80
N SER A 58 7.35 -38.70 10.92
CA SER A 58 6.75 -39.88 10.27
C SER A 58 5.32 -40.14 10.76
N ASN A 59 5.08 -40.00 12.06
CA ASN A 59 3.73 -40.17 12.63
C ASN A 59 2.79 -39.05 12.18
N PHE A 60 3.27 -37.80 12.21
CA PHE A 60 2.52 -36.63 11.77
C PHE A 60 2.13 -36.70 10.29
N THR A 61 3.08 -37.00 9.42
CA THR A 61 2.84 -37.14 7.97
C THR A 61 1.96 -38.33 7.65
N TYR A 62 2.16 -39.48 8.30
CA TYR A 62 1.30 -40.65 8.13
C TYR A 62 -0.16 -40.35 8.51
N LYS A 63 -0.39 -39.71 9.67
CA LYS A 63 -1.74 -39.32 10.10
C LYS A 63 -2.36 -38.27 9.17
N GLY A 64 -1.56 -37.29 8.73
CA GLY A 64 -2.01 -36.25 7.79
C GLY A 64 -2.42 -36.80 6.42
N ILE A 65 -1.62 -37.73 5.87
CA ILE A 65 -1.93 -38.42 4.61
C ILE A 65 -3.19 -39.29 4.78
N ASN A 66 -3.32 -40.05 5.88
CA ASN A 66 -4.51 -40.87 6.13
C ASN A 66 -5.80 -40.03 6.18
N SER A 67 -5.76 -38.96 6.97
CA SER A 67 -6.93 -38.09 7.16
C SER A 67 -7.33 -37.40 5.85
N SER A 68 -6.35 -36.96 5.06
CA SER A 68 -6.61 -36.31 3.77
C SER A 68 -7.12 -37.28 2.71
N LEU A 69 -6.60 -38.51 2.66
CA LEU A 69 -7.08 -39.57 1.75
C LEU A 69 -8.52 -39.98 2.04
N GLN A 70 -8.92 -40.04 3.31
CA GLN A 70 -10.30 -40.38 3.71
C GLN A 70 -11.31 -39.27 3.34
N ILE A 71 -10.86 -38.00 3.34
CA ILE A 71 -11.68 -36.83 3.02
C ILE A 71 -11.62 -36.49 1.52
N GLY A 72 -10.71 -37.11 0.76
CA GLY A 72 -10.49 -36.80 -0.66
C GLY A 72 -9.84 -35.44 -0.90
N ALA A 73 -9.15 -34.88 0.10
CA ALA A 73 -8.48 -33.59 0.02
C ALA A 73 -7.04 -33.72 -0.53
N SER A 74 -6.49 -32.64 -1.09
CA SER A 74 -5.10 -32.58 -1.54
C SER A 74 -4.13 -32.73 -0.35
N TYR A 75 -3.20 -33.66 -0.44
CA TYR A 75 -2.21 -33.94 0.61
C TYR A 75 -0.76 -33.70 0.19
N GLU A 76 -0.55 -32.90 -0.86
CA GLU A 76 0.77 -32.61 -1.45
C GLU A 76 1.77 -32.11 -0.39
N LEU A 77 1.34 -31.21 0.51
CA LEU A 77 2.20 -30.73 1.60
C LEU A 77 2.68 -31.85 2.54
N TYR A 78 1.81 -32.80 2.88
CA TYR A 78 2.18 -33.93 3.73
C TYR A 78 3.06 -34.93 2.98
N LEU A 79 2.85 -35.10 1.67
CA LEU A 79 3.68 -35.94 0.81
C LEU A 79 5.09 -35.37 0.65
N ASP A 80 5.22 -34.07 0.45
CA ASP A 80 6.52 -33.39 0.33
C ASP A 80 7.31 -33.51 1.63
N LEU A 81 6.66 -33.23 2.76
CA LEU A 81 7.29 -33.37 4.09
C LEU A 81 7.68 -34.83 4.38
N TYR A 82 6.84 -35.79 3.98
CA TYR A 82 7.11 -37.23 4.10
C TYR A 82 8.33 -37.65 3.26
N ALA A 83 8.40 -37.20 2.00
CA ALA A 83 9.50 -37.52 1.10
C ALA A 83 10.83 -36.94 1.59
N VAL A 84 10.82 -35.68 2.04
CA VAL A 84 11.99 -35.03 2.66
C VAL A 84 12.42 -35.77 3.91
N ASN A 85 11.49 -36.19 4.76
CA ASN A 85 11.78 -36.92 6.00
C ASN A 85 12.43 -38.29 5.75
N ILE A 86 11.86 -39.12 4.87
CA ILE A 86 12.41 -40.44 4.53
C ILE A 86 13.76 -40.31 3.82
N THR A 87 13.88 -39.37 2.89
CA THR A 87 15.14 -39.14 2.15
C THR A 87 16.24 -38.67 3.10
N THR A 88 15.93 -37.76 4.02
CA THR A 88 16.87 -37.30 5.05
C THR A 88 17.30 -38.47 5.94
N GLN A 89 16.35 -39.28 6.43
CA GLN A 89 16.66 -40.41 7.29
C GLN A 89 17.54 -41.47 6.59
N PHE A 90 17.26 -41.73 5.31
CA PHE A 90 18.10 -42.60 4.49
C PHE A 90 19.51 -42.04 4.32
N LEU A 91 19.66 -40.76 3.99
CA LEU A 91 20.97 -40.13 3.80
C LEU A 91 21.77 -40.06 5.11
N VAL A 92 21.12 -39.73 6.24
CA VAL A 92 21.73 -39.69 7.58
C VAL A 92 22.20 -41.07 8.04
N THR A 93 21.63 -42.15 7.49
CA THR A 93 22.11 -43.52 7.76
C THR A 93 23.56 -43.69 7.33
N PHE A 94 23.94 -43.12 6.18
CA PHE A 94 25.29 -43.27 5.61
C PHE A 94 26.19 -42.06 5.84
N THR A 95 25.63 -40.86 6.01
CA THR A 95 26.40 -39.61 6.02
C THR A 95 25.74 -38.54 6.88
N ASP A 96 26.49 -37.93 7.79
CA ASP A 96 25.96 -36.91 8.72
C ASP A 96 25.55 -35.60 8.00
N TYR A 97 25.99 -35.37 6.76
CA TYR A 97 25.53 -34.25 5.91
C TYR A 97 24.08 -34.40 5.42
N GLY A 98 23.44 -35.56 5.59
CA GLY A 98 22.04 -35.78 5.21
C GLY A 98 21.07 -34.79 5.86
N TRP A 99 21.42 -34.27 7.05
CA TRP A 99 20.65 -33.23 7.76
C TRP A 99 20.44 -31.94 6.97
N LEU A 100 21.33 -31.60 6.03
CA LEU A 100 21.20 -30.39 5.22
C LEU A 100 19.93 -30.40 4.35
N LEU A 101 19.48 -31.57 3.91
CA LEU A 101 18.25 -31.70 3.13
C LEU A 101 17.01 -31.30 3.96
N TYR A 102 17.09 -31.47 5.29
CA TYR A 102 16.02 -31.08 6.20
C TYR A 102 15.85 -29.56 6.34
N LEU A 103 16.87 -28.76 5.98
CA LEU A 103 16.78 -27.28 5.98
C LEU A 103 15.82 -26.73 4.92
N VAL A 104 15.44 -27.54 3.93
CA VAL A 104 14.42 -27.18 2.93
C VAL A 104 13.07 -26.93 3.60
N VAL A 105 12.74 -27.65 4.68
CA VAL A 105 11.46 -27.51 5.40
C VAL A 105 11.28 -26.12 6.02
N PRO A 106 12.20 -25.63 6.90
CA PRO A 106 12.10 -24.27 7.42
C PRO A 106 12.32 -23.20 6.34
N GLY A 107 13.13 -23.48 5.30
CA GLY A 107 13.30 -22.58 4.17
C GLY A 107 12.00 -22.33 3.39
N TYR A 108 11.26 -23.39 3.07
CA TYR A 108 9.95 -23.30 2.42
C TYR A 108 8.91 -22.62 3.32
N GLY A 109 8.90 -22.94 4.62
CA GLY A 109 8.06 -22.25 5.60
C GLY A 109 8.33 -20.75 5.66
N GLY A 110 9.61 -20.35 5.67
CA GLY A 110 10.02 -18.95 5.61
C GLY A 110 9.59 -18.25 4.34
N TRP A 111 9.74 -18.89 3.17
CA TRP A 111 9.27 -18.33 1.89
C TRP A 111 7.75 -18.12 1.86
N LYS A 112 6.98 -19.05 2.41
CA LYS A 112 5.52 -18.94 2.50
C LYS A 112 5.07 -17.85 3.48
N ILE A 113 5.73 -17.73 4.63
CA ILE A 113 5.48 -16.65 5.60
C ILE A 113 5.85 -15.30 4.99
N LEU A 114 6.97 -15.19 4.27
CA LEU A 114 7.34 -13.98 3.56
C LEU A 114 6.31 -13.59 2.50
N GLY A 115 5.74 -14.58 1.78
CA GLY A 115 4.60 -14.35 0.89
C GLY A 115 3.39 -13.80 1.62
N LEU A 116 2.99 -14.44 2.73
CA LEU A 116 1.86 -13.98 3.55
C LEU A 116 2.07 -12.60 4.16
N VAL A 117 3.28 -12.29 4.64
CA VAL A 117 3.63 -10.96 5.17
C VAL A 117 3.64 -9.93 4.06
N LYS A 118 4.15 -10.28 2.88
CA LYS A 118 4.09 -9.40 1.72
C LYS A 118 2.63 -9.12 1.34
N ASP A 119 1.78 -10.13 1.29
CA ASP A 119 0.38 -9.92 0.95
C ASP A 119 -0.34 -9.14 2.07
N TYR A 120 -0.09 -9.43 3.34
CA TYR A 120 -0.64 -8.69 4.49
C TYR A 120 -0.19 -7.22 4.55
N VAL A 121 1.06 -6.93 4.18
CA VAL A 121 1.62 -5.57 4.22
C VAL A 121 1.32 -4.77 2.95
N PHE A 122 1.08 -5.44 1.80
CA PHE A 122 0.96 -4.78 0.50
C PHE A 122 -0.38 -5.02 -0.22
N THR A 123 -1.31 -5.80 0.35
CA THR A 123 -2.71 -5.83 -0.10
C THR A 123 -3.59 -5.19 0.97
N PRO A 124 -4.40 -4.16 0.62
CA PRO A 124 -5.27 -3.53 1.59
C PRO A 124 -6.32 -4.55 2.05
N THR A 125 -6.49 -4.67 3.36
CA THR A 125 -7.43 -5.61 3.96
C THR A 125 -8.86 -5.17 3.62
N SER A 126 -9.82 -6.09 3.46
CA SER A 126 -11.23 -5.72 3.23
C SER A 126 -11.80 -4.79 4.30
N ASP A 127 -11.26 -4.86 5.51
CA ASP A 127 -11.63 -4.00 6.64
C ASP A 127 -11.00 -2.60 6.54
N GLU A 128 -9.80 -2.47 5.94
CA GLU A 128 -9.19 -1.17 5.61
C GLU A 128 -9.87 -0.51 4.41
N LEU A 129 -10.36 -1.32 3.46
CA LEU A 129 -11.21 -0.88 2.36
C LEU A 129 -12.63 -0.53 2.80
N ALA A 130 -13.14 -1.17 3.87
CA ALA A 130 -14.42 -0.83 4.48
C ALA A 130 -14.34 0.46 5.30
N SER A 131 -13.19 0.75 5.92
CA SER A 131 -12.93 2.06 6.55
C SER A 131 -12.70 3.19 5.55
N ASP A 132 -12.31 2.86 4.31
CA ASP A 132 -12.19 3.81 3.18
C ASP A 132 -13.45 3.82 2.27
N ASP A 133 -14.51 3.08 2.64
CA ASP A 133 -15.78 3.07 1.92
C ASP A 133 -16.58 4.33 2.29
N PRO A 134 -16.86 5.26 1.35
CA PRO A 134 -17.55 6.52 1.68
C PRO A 134 -19.02 6.32 2.09
N ALA A 135 -19.53 5.08 2.05
CA ALA A 135 -20.86 4.71 2.54
C ALA A 135 -20.85 4.12 3.97
N GLY A 136 -19.67 3.87 4.55
CA GLY A 136 -19.48 3.24 5.86
C GLY A 136 -18.65 4.05 6.84
N VAL A 137 -18.48 5.36 6.61
CA VAL A 137 -17.96 6.28 7.63
C VAL A 137 -19.01 6.34 8.74
N GLU A 138 -18.87 5.50 9.77
CA GLU A 138 -19.20 6.00 11.11
C GLU A 138 -18.40 7.29 11.25
N GLU A 139 -19.13 8.40 11.41
CA GLU A 139 -18.58 9.69 11.78
C GLU A 139 -17.64 9.47 12.97
N ASN A 140 -16.33 9.36 12.69
CA ASN A 140 -15.37 9.86 13.65
C ASN A 140 -15.57 11.37 13.62
N GLU A 141 -16.52 11.81 14.43
CA GLU A 141 -16.71 13.18 14.89
C GLU A 141 -15.39 13.67 15.51
N GLU A 142 -14.42 14.06 14.67
CA GLU A 142 -13.28 14.94 14.94
C GLU A 142 -12.39 15.09 13.70
N ALA A 143 -12.97 15.22 12.50
CA ALA A 143 -12.26 15.83 11.38
C ALA A 143 -12.15 17.32 11.65
N HIS A 144 -11.11 17.74 12.39
CA HIS A 144 -10.69 19.13 12.37
C HIS A 144 -10.35 19.45 10.91
N GLY A 145 -11.08 20.40 10.31
CA GLY A 145 -10.86 20.79 8.91
C GLY A 145 -9.42 21.23 8.70
N GLU A 146 -8.57 20.32 8.25
CA GLU A 146 -7.13 20.51 8.14
C GLU A 146 -6.72 20.83 6.70
N SER A 147 -5.59 21.52 6.56
CA SER A 147 -4.98 21.79 5.25
C SER A 147 -4.02 20.66 4.89
N LEU A 148 -4.37 19.85 3.90
CA LEU A 148 -3.61 18.65 3.52
C LEU A 148 -2.31 18.99 2.79
N SER A 149 -2.31 20.01 1.93
CA SER A 149 -1.08 20.43 1.24
C SER A 149 -1.11 21.87 0.74
N LEU A 150 0.08 22.43 0.57
CA LEU A 150 0.33 23.73 -0.02
C LEU A 150 1.52 23.63 -0.97
N ILE A 151 1.28 23.94 -2.24
CA ILE A 151 2.30 23.86 -3.29
C ILE A 151 2.31 25.18 -4.06
N ILE A 152 3.52 25.69 -4.33
CA ILE A 152 3.72 26.91 -5.12
C ILE A 152 4.35 26.50 -6.45
N TYR A 153 3.76 27.02 -7.51
CA TYR A 153 4.22 26.87 -8.87
C TYR A 153 4.62 28.21 -9.45
N ARG A 154 5.70 28.21 -10.22
CA ARG A 154 5.92 29.24 -11.23
C ARG A 154 4.98 28.94 -12.40
N TRP A 155 4.07 29.87 -12.66
CA TRP A 155 3.03 29.70 -13.67
C TRP A 155 3.56 29.98 -15.08
N LYS A 156 3.14 29.13 -16.03
CA LYS A 156 3.31 29.29 -17.47
C LYS A 156 2.19 28.51 -18.17
N GLU A 157 1.62 29.07 -19.24
CA GLU A 157 0.40 28.54 -19.90
C GLU A 157 0.41 27.03 -20.23
N ASP A 158 1.58 26.44 -20.47
CA ASP A 158 1.72 25.01 -20.81
C ASP A 158 2.59 24.19 -19.83
N SER A 159 3.24 24.84 -18.85
CA SER A 159 4.13 24.13 -17.93
C SER A 159 4.29 24.87 -16.60
N CYS A 160 3.54 24.45 -15.59
CA CYS A 160 3.78 24.90 -14.22
C CYS A 160 5.01 24.19 -13.65
N ILE A 161 5.97 24.97 -13.18
CA ILE A 161 7.20 24.45 -12.55
C ILE A 161 7.01 24.53 -11.04
N GLU A 162 7.16 23.40 -10.34
CA GLU A 162 7.09 23.39 -8.89
C GLU A 162 8.29 24.14 -8.31
N VAL A 163 8.07 25.02 -7.34
CA VAL A 163 9.15 25.78 -6.68
C VAL A 163 9.22 25.54 -5.18
N PHE A 164 8.08 25.20 -4.57
CA PHE A 164 7.95 24.89 -3.15
C PHE A 164 6.79 23.91 -2.96
N ASN A 165 6.95 22.95 -2.04
CA ASN A 165 5.94 21.96 -1.72
C ASN A 165 6.00 21.65 -0.21
N THR A 166 4.85 21.73 0.46
CA THR A 166 4.66 21.21 1.81
C THR A 166 3.34 20.45 1.90
N SER A 167 3.33 19.33 2.61
CA SER A 167 2.17 18.44 2.72
C SER A 167 2.10 17.83 4.11
N GLU A 168 0.93 17.88 4.73
CA GLU A 168 0.63 17.21 6.00
C GLU A 168 -0.28 16.02 5.69
N LEU A 169 0.27 14.81 5.80
CA LEU A 169 -0.42 13.55 5.48
C LEU A 169 -0.37 12.58 6.67
N SER A 170 -0.17 13.10 7.88
CA SER A 170 -0.09 12.29 9.10
C SER A 170 -1.39 11.54 9.40
N SER A 171 -2.54 12.07 8.98
CA SER A 171 -3.86 11.42 9.06
C SER A 171 -3.95 10.12 8.25
N PHE A 172 -3.18 9.98 7.17
CA PHE A 172 -3.18 8.77 6.33
C PHE A 172 -2.18 7.71 6.83
N SER A 173 -2.47 6.43 6.56
CA SER A 173 -1.55 5.32 6.81
C SER A 173 -0.21 5.52 6.09
N PHE A 174 0.90 5.15 6.74
CA PHE A 174 2.26 5.36 6.24
C PHE A 174 2.47 4.89 4.79
N PHE A 175 1.86 3.76 4.42
CA PHE A 175 1.97 3.18 3.08
C PHE A 175 1.18 3.94 2.01
N HIS A 176 0.11 4.64 2.39
CA HIS A 176 -0.71 5.45 1.47
C HIS A 176 -0.14 6.86 1.26
N ARG A 177 0.66 7.37 2.20
CA ARG A 177 1.26 8.72 2.13
C ARG A 177 2.09 8.95 0.88
N GLY A 178 2.84 7.95 0.42
CA GLY A 178 3.67 8.04 -0.79
C GLY A 178 2.81 8.28 -2.04
N PRO A 179 1.90 7.34 -2.37
CA PRO A 179 0.95 7.51 -3.48
C PRO A 179 0.11 8.78 -3.38
N MET A 180 -0.40 9.12 -2.20
CA MET A 180 -1.18 10.34 -1.99
C MET A 180 -0.39 11.60 -2.34
N ARG A 181 0.87 11.72 -1.89
CA ARG A 181 1.71 12.88 -2.21
C ARG A 181 1.89 13.07 -3.71
N GLU A 182 2.10 11.98 -4.45
CA GLU A 182 2.22 12.02 -5.92
C GLU A 182 0.90 12.45 -6.60
N HIS A 183 -0.23 11.95 -6.10
CA HIS A 183 -1.56 12.35 -6.58
C HIS A 183 -1.86 13.81 -6.31
N ILE A 184 -1.61 14.28 -5.08
CA ILE A 184 -1.78 15.66 -4.69
C ILE A 184 -0.99 16.56 -5.63
N LYS A 185 0.31 16.26 -5.82
CA LYS A 185 1.20 17.01 -6.72
C LYS A 185 0.70 17.03 -8.17
N PHE A 186 0.20 15.89 -8.67
CA PHE A 186 -0.35 15.82 -10.03
C PHE A 186 -1.60 16.68 -10.19
N HIS A 187 -2.56 16.56 -9.27
CA HIS A 187 -3.82 17.31 -9.33
C HIS A 187 -3.57 18.81 -9.15
N SER A 188 -2.74 19.20 -8.18
CA SER A 188 -2.39 20.61 -7.95
C SER A 188 -1.68 21.22 -9.16
N ARG A 189 -0.72 20.52 -9.79
CA ARG A 189 -0.05 21.02 -10.99
C ARG A 189 -1.03 21.18 -12.15
N LEU A 190 -1.93 20.22 -12.33
CA LEU A 190 -2.94 20.28 -13.39
C LEU A 190 -3.86 21.49 -13.17
N ILE A 191 -4.37 21.69 -11.95
CA ILE A 191 -5.24 22.83 -11.62
C ILE A 191 -4.48 24.15 -11.84
N ALA A 192 -3.27 24.29 -11.32
CA ALA A 192 -2.45 25.48 -11.50
C ALA A 192 -2.23 25.82 -12.99
N SER A 193 -2.04 24.80 -13.84
CA SER A 193 -1.86 24.99 -15.29
C SER A 193 -3.14 25.44 -16.02
N ARG A 194 -4.31 25.11 -15.46
CA ARG A 194 -5.61 25.47 -16.02
C ARG A 194 -6.19 26.76 -15.45
N THR A 195 -5.63 27.26 -14.35
CA THR A 195 -6.01 28.55 -13.76
C THR A 195 -5.35 29.72 -14.51
N PRO A 196 -6.13 30.62 -15.15
CA PRO A 196 -5.58 31.79 -15.82
C PRO A 196 -4.94 32.80 -14.85
N LEU A 197 -4.03 33.64 -15.35
CA LEU A 197 -3.41 34.71 -14.56
C LEU A 197 -4.46 35.64 -13.94
N GLY A 198 -4.28 35.96 -12.65
CA GLY A 198 -5.15 36.85 -11.90
C GLY A 198 -6.48 36.23 -11.48
N GLN A 199 -6.67 34.92 -11.66
CA GLN A 199 -7.91 34.24 -11.30
C GLN A 199 -7.76 33.31 -10.09
N ARG A 200 -8.87 33.18 -9.35
CA ARG A 200 -9.08 32.19 -8.28
C ARG A 200 -9.95 31.07 -8.82
N GLN A 201 -9.51 29.84 -8.62
CA GLN A 201 -10.29 28.64 -8.95
C GLN A 201 -10.42 27.74 -7.71
N SER A 202 -11.58 27.14 -7.56
CA SER A 202 -11.86 26.12 -6.55
C SER A 202 -12.36 24.89 -7.27
N ILE A 203 -11.66 23.78 -7.07
CA ILE A 203 -11.97 22.51 -7.70
C ILE A 203 -12.37 21.51 -6.63
N ASP A 204 -13.59 20.99 -6.76
CA ASP A 204 -14.06 19.90 -5.91
C ASP A 204 -13.59 18.58 -6.52
N PHE A 205 -12.91 17.74 -5.72
CA PHE A 205 -12.55 16.40 -6.16
C PHE A 205 -13.68 15.42 -5.89
N ASP A 206 -13.91 14.52 -6.85
CA ASP A 206 -14.76 13.37 -6.62
C ASP A 206 -14.13 12.44 -5.57
N GLN A 207 -14.98 11.74 -4.80
CA GLN A 207 -14.59 10.72 -3.80
C GLN A 207 -14.02 11.28 -2.47
N ASN A 208 -14.54 12.39 -1.96
CA ASN A 208 -14.22 12.93 -0.62
C ASN A 208 -12.72 13.25 -0.40
N LEU A 209 -11.94 13.47 -1.47
CA LEU A 209 -10.54 13.90 -1.39
C LEU A 209 -10.36 15.39 -0.98
N GLY A 210 -11.45 16.06 -0.67
CA GLY A 210 -11.48 17.48 -0.32
C GLY A 210 -11.60 18.41 -1.53
N LYS A 211 -11.12 19.63 -1.37
CA LYS A 211 -11.19 20.71 -2.36
C LYS A 211 -9.80 21.29 -2.59
N CYS A 212 -9.46 21.58 -3.84
CA CYS A 212 -8.25 22.35 -4.16
C CYS A 212 -8.61 23.78 -4.52
N HIS A 213 -8.02 24.71 -3.78
CA HIS A 213 -8.10 26.14 -4.04
C HIS A 213 -6.81 26.61 -4.69
N ALA A 214 -6.91 27.20 -5.87
CA ALA A 214 -5.79 27.72 -6.64
C ALA A 214 -5.91 29.23 -6.83
N TRP A 215 -4.85 29.96 -6.47
CA TRP A 215 -4.73 31.39 -6.71
C TRP A 215 -3.53 31.64 -7.63
N ASN A 216 -3.80 32.18 -8.82
CA ASN A 216 -2.76 32.56 -9.76
C ASN A 216 -2.53 34.07 -9.69
N ASN A 217 -1.44 34.48 -9.06
CA ASN A 217 -1.10 35.88 -8.88
C ASN A 217 -0.58 36.49 -10.20
N PRO A 218 -0.95 37.74 -10.54
CA PRO A 218 -0.40 38.47 -11.69
C PRO A 218 1.14 38.54 -11.77
N CYS A 219 1.87 38.32 -10.66
CA CYS A 219 3.33 38.22 -10.65
C CYS A 219 3.88 36.93 -11.32
N GLY A 220 3.02 36.00 -11.73
CA GLY A 220 3.42 34.73 -12.37
C GLY A 220 3.69 33.60 -11.38
N LEU A 221 3.28 33.74 -10.13
CA LEU A 221 3.26 32.67 -9.13
C LEU A 221 1.84 32.17 -8.92
N CYS A 222 1.66 30.85 -8.86
CA CYS A 222 0.39 30.23 -8.53
C CYS A 222 0.56 29.37 -7.27
N ALA A 223 -0.25 29.62 -6.25
CA ALA A 223 -0.32 28.76 -5.08
C ALA A 223 -1.58 27.92 -5.14
N THR A 224 -1.43 26.64 -4.79
CA THR A 224 -2.52 25.67 -4.69
C THR A 224 -2.53 25.09 -3.29
N ALA A 225 -3.69 25.16 -2.63
CA ALA A 225 -3.93 24.52 -1.35
C ALA A 225 -4.96 23.40 -1.53
N LEU A 226 -4.61 22.17 -1.15
CA LEU A 226 -5.57 21.08 -1.01
C LEU A 226 -6.01 21.04 0.45
N VAL A 227 -7.31 21.12 0.67
CA VAL A 227 -7.92 21.18 2.00
C VAL A 227 -9.10 20.22 2.06
N ASP A 228 -9.51 19.85 3.26
CA ASP A 228 -10.75 19.09 3.44
C ASP A 228 -11.99 19.89 3.00
N GLY A 229 -13.09 19.21 2.68
CA GLY A 229 -14.34 19.81 2.20
C GLY A 229 -15.00 20.78 3.18
N GLU A 230 -14.76 20.60 4.48
CA GLU A 230 -15.22 21.46 5.57
C GLU A 230 -14.33 22.69 5.79
N TYR A 231 -13.11 22.69 5.24
CA TYR A 231 -12.19 23.80 5.41
C TYR A 231 -12.75 25.09 4.78
N PRO A 232 -12.81 26.21 5.51
CA PRO A 232 -13.38 27.44 4.97
C PRO A 232 -12.58 27.95 3.77
N MET A 233 -13.22 28.01 2.60
CA MET A 233 -12.63 28.52 1.35
C MET A 233 -11.90 29.87 1.51
N ARG A 234 -12.48 30.77 2.32
CA ARG A 234 -11.89 32.09 2.61
C ARG A 234 -10.48 31.96 3.20
N VAL A 235 -10.33 31.09 4.20
CA VAL A 235 -9.07 30.88 4.90
C VAL A 235 -8.03 30.27 3.95
N ALA A 236 -8.45 29.34 3.09
CA ALA A 236 -7.56 28.72 2.11
C ALA A 236 -7.02 29.73 1.07
N PHE A 237 -7.87 30.64 0.58
CA PHE A 237 -7.40 31.69 -0.33
C PHE A 237 -6.54 32.74 0.36
N THR A 238 -6.83 33.09 1.62
CA THR A 238 -5.96 33.96 2.40
C THR A 238 -4.58 33.33 2.59
N LEU A 239 -4.51 32.02 2.91
CA LEU A 239 -3.25 31.28 2.96
C LEU A 239 -2.51 31.37 1.63
N CYS A 240 -3.17 31.11 0.50
CA CYS A 240 -2.54 31.17 -0.81
C CYS A 240 -1.98 32.58 -1.12
N ALA A 241 -2.72 33.64 -0.77
CA ALA A 241 -2.29 35.02 -1.00
C ALA A 241 -1.05 35.39 -0.16
N GLU A 242 -1.09 35.11 1.14
CA GLU A 242 0.02 35.41 2.06
C GLU A 242 1.28 34.60 1.72
N VAL A 243 1.11 33.33 1.35
CA VAL A 243 2.23 32.47 0.92
C VAL A 243 2.89 33.01 -0.33
N ILE A 244 2.12 33.44 -1.34
CA ILE A 244 2.70 34.06 -2.55
C ILE A 244 3.44 35.35 -2.19
N ARG A 245 2.86 36.20 -1.35
CA ARG A 245 3.47 37.47 -0.92
C ARG A 245 4.82 37.22 -0.23
N MET A 246 4.85 36.35 0.78
CA MET A 246 6.08 36.00 1.50
C MET A 246 7.10 35.30 0.59
N PHE A 247 6.66 34.38 -0.26
CA PHE A 247 7.57 33.67 -1.16
C PHE A 247 8.22 34.61 -2.18
N ALA A 248 7.44 35.55 -2.74
CA ALA A 248 7.95 36.56 -3.66
C ALA A 248 9.00 37.46 -3.00
N GLU A 249 8.81 37.84 -1.72
CA GLU A 249 9.75 38.66 -0.96
C GLU A 249 11.02 37.88 -0.56
N LEU A 250 10.87 36.66 -0.04
CA LEU A 250 11.97 35.86 0.53
C LEU A 250 12.84 35.16 -0.53
N MET A 251 12.25 34.79 -1.67
CA MET A 251 12.90 33.99 -2.72
C MET A 251 13.06 34.74 -4.05
N ALA A 252 12.95 36.07 -4.05
CA ALA A 252 13.18 36.93 -5.21
C ALA A 252 14.46 36.56 -5.98
N GLY A 253 14.37 36.45 -7.30
CA GLY A 253 15.49 36.08 -8.18
C GLY A 253 15.95 34.62 -8.17
N LYS A 254 15.48 33.76 -7.24
CA LYS A 254 15.89 32.33 -7.18
C LYS A 254 15.05 31.40 -8.04
N TYR A 255 13.77 31.74 -8.23
CA TYR A 255 12.81 30.90 -8.97
C TYR A 255 12.51 31.42 -10.39
N GLU A 256 12.86 32.67 -10.69
CA GLU A 256 12.52 33.38 -11.93
C GLU A 256 13.16 32.80 -13.19
N ASP A 257 14.24 32.03 -13.06
CA ASP A 257 14.92 31.36 -14.18
C ASP A 257 14.91 29.83 -14.06
N ALA A 258 14.13 29.28 -13.13
CA ALA A 258 14.05 27.84 -12.90
C ALA A 258 13.64 27.08 -14.18
N PRO A 259 14.47 26.17 -14.72
CA PRO A 259 14.16 25.41 -15.93
C PRO A 259 13.39 24.11 -15.66
N GLN A 260 13.39 23.65 -14.40
CA GLN A 260 12.77 22.42 -13.92
C GLN A 260 12.30 22.60 -12.47
N ASP A 261 11.56 21.62 -11.95
CA ASP A 261 11.09 21.63 -10.57
C ASP A 261 12.23 21.89 -9.57
N LEU A 262 11.95 22.80 -8.63
CA LEU A 262 12.80 23.15 -7.52
C LEU A 262 12.10 22.77 -6.21
N ALA A 263 12.90 22.38 -5.23
CA ALA A 263 12.46 22.18 -3.86
C ALA A 263 13.15 23.21 -2.97
N LEU A 264 12.74 24.48 -3.09
CA LEU A 264 13.28 25.55 -2.24
C LEU A 264 12.74 25.37 -0.83
N ALA A 265 13.60 25.27 0.18
CA ALA A 265 13.15 25.23 1.57
C ALA A 265 12.82 26.65 2.06
N CYS A 266 11.62 26.83 2.60
CA CYS A 266 11.14 28.10 3.16
C CYS A 266 10.53 27.85 4.55
N PRO A 267 11.32 27.84 5.63
CA PRO A 267 10.83 27.50 6.96
C PRO A 267 9.74 28.46 7.47
N GLU A 268 9.75 29.73 7.03
CA GLU A 268 8.70 30.70 7.38
C GLU A 268 7.33 30.29 6.81
N ILE A 269 7.32 29.76 5.59
CA ILE A 269 6.10 29.30 4.91
C ILE A 269 5.61 28.00 5.53
N GLU A 270 6.51 27.09 5.89
CA GLU A 270 6.16 25.87 6.62
C GLU A 270 5.54 26.19 7.99
N ALA A 271 6.11 27.16 8.71
CA ALA A 271 5.55 27.63 9.97
C ALA A 271 4.18 28.31 9.80
N LEU A 272 3.96 29.04 8.70
CA LEU A 272 2.65 29.59 8.38
C LEU A 272 1.64 28.48 8.08
N PHE A 273 2.02 27.50 7.25
CA PHE A 273 1.18 26.36 6.91
C PHE A 273 0.72 25.60 8.16
N GLN A 274 1.62 25.37 9.12
CA GLN A 274 1.27 24.72 10.39
C GLN A 274 0.25 25.51 11.23
N LYS A 275 0.31 26.86 11.21
CA LYS A 275 -0.71 27.70 11.89
C LYS A 275 -2.07 27.65 11.19
N PHE A 276 -2.08 27.38 9.89
CA PHE A 276 -3.29 27.29 9.08
C PHE A 276 -3.91 25.89 9.06
N GLN A 277 -3.32 24.92 9.75
CA GLN A 277 -3.93 23.61 9.96
C GLN A 277 -5.24 23.71 10.73
N ASN A 278 -5.32 24.58 11.74
CA ASN A 278 -6.57 24.81 12.47
C ASN A 278 -7.30 26.05 11.92
N PRO A 279 -8.47 25.89 11.28
CA PRO A 279 -9.18 26.99 10.63
C PRO A 279 -9.70 28.00 11.66
N ALA A 280 -9.98 27.58 12.90
CA ALA A 280 -10.45 28.48 13.96
C ALA A 280 -9.35 29.42 14.47
N GLU A 281 -8.09 28.97 14.45
CA GLU A 281 -6.93 29.80 14.79
C GLU A 281 -6.55 30.71 13.62
N ALA A 282 -6.56 30.16 12.40
CA ALA A 282 -6.35 30.92 11.17
C ALA A 282 -7.40 32.04 11.01
N ASP A 283 -8.67 31.79 11.32
CA ASP A 283 -9.74 32.79 11.27
C ASP A 283 -9.50 33.98 12.20
N LYS A 284 -8.84 33.78 13.34
CA LYS A 284 -8.48 34.90 14.24
C LYS A 284 -7.40 35.77 13.62
N LEU A 285 -6.46 35.17 12.89
CA LEU A 285 -5.43 35.89 12.15
C LEU A 285 -6.05 36.65 10.96
N THR A 286 -6.87 35.98 10.16
CA THR A 286 -7.49 36.55 8.95
C THR A 286 -8.58 37.58 9.23
N LYS A 287 -9.30 37.50 10.36
CA LYS A 287 -10.29 38.53 10.76
C LYS A 287 -9.65 39.88 11.09
N ILE A 288 -8.37 39.90 11.49
CA ILE A 288 -7.63 41.13 11.79
C ILE A 288 -7.11 41.76 10.49
N GLU A 289 -6.71 40.95 9.52
CA GLU A 289 -6.31 41.35 8.17
C GLU A 289 -7.55 41.52 7.27
N LYS A 290 -8.23 42.64 7.46
CA LYS A 290 -9.54 42.92 6.87
C LYS A 290 -9.47 43.30 5.39
N ASP A 291 -9.16 42.35 4.51
CA ASP A 291 -9.45 42.43 3.06
C ASP A 291 -10.67 41.54 2.72
N LEU A 292 -11.80 41.95 3.29
CA LEU A 292 -13.12 41.43 2.95
C LEU A 292 -13.57 41.97 1.58
N GLU A 293 -13.05 41.39 0.49
CA GLU A 293 -13.74 41.38 -0.82
C GLU A 293 -13.27 40.30 -1.82
N GLU A 294 -12.34 39.40 -1.47
CA GLU A 294 -11.58 38.65 -2.48
C GLU A 294 -12.17 37.31 -3.00
N VAL A 295 -13.20 36.75 -2.36
CA VAL A 295 -13.77 35.45 -2.81
C VAL A 295 -14.85 35.62 -3.89
N LYS A 296 -15.36 36.85 -4.11
CA LYS A 296 -16.52 37.12 -4.98
C LYS A 296 -16.30 36.81 -6.48
N GLY A 297 -15.05 36.59 -6.89
CA GLY A 297 -14.66 36.23 -8.26
C GLY A 297 -14.16 34.78 -8.41
N THR A 298 -14.33 33.92 -7.40
CA THR A 298 -13.83 32.54 -7.47
C THR A 298 -14.69 31.70 -8.39
N VAL A 299 -14.05 31.00 -9.33
CA VAL A 299 -14.72 30.04 -10.21
C VAL A 299 -14.73 28.67 -9.51
N MET A 300 -15.93 28.16 -9.22
CA MET A 300 -16.12 26.80 -8.70
C MET A 300 -16.40 25.85 -9.87
N GLN A 301 -15.59 24.81 -10.00
CA GLN A 301 -15.66 23.85 -11.10
C GLN A 301 -15.36 22.44 -10.59
N SER A 302 -15.86 21.43 -11.31
CA SER A 302 -15.43 20.05 -11.08
C SER A 302 -14.11 19.78 -11.80
N MET A 303 -13.44 18.69 -11.43
CA MET A 303 -12.24 18.23 -12.13
C MET A 303 -12.50 17.97 -13.63
N ASP A 304 -13.68 17.47 -13.98
CA ASP A 304 -14.06 17.20 -15.37
C ASP A 304 -14.23 18.49 -16.19
N ASP A 305 -14.65 19.59 -15.56
CA ASP A 305 -14.77 20.90 -16.23
C ASP A 305 -13.41 21.52 -16.60
N LEU A 306 -12.34 21.12 -15.89
CA LEU A 306 -10.97 21.54 -16.20
C LEU A 306 -10.35 20.76 -17.36
N LEU A 307 -10.91 19.61 -17.73
CA LEU A 307 -10.40 18.79 -18.82
C LEU A 307 -10.81 19.38 -20.17
N LYS A 308 -9.89 19.38 -21.14
CA LYS A 308 -10.24 19.80 -22.50
C LYS A 308 -11.13 18.75 -23.16
N ARG A 309 -11.95 19.15 -24.14
CA ARG A 309 -12.81 18.23 -24.91
C ARG A 309 -11.98 17.07 -25.47
N GLY A 310 -12.32 15.85 -25.06
CA GLY A 310 -11.66 14.62 -25.52
C GLY A 310 -10.42 14.20 -24.73
N GLU A 311 -10.01 14.96 -23.70
CA GLU A 311 -9.02 14.53 -22.70
C GLU A 311 -9.72 13.75 -21.58
N SER A 312 -9.10 12.68 -21.09
CA SER A 312 -9.55 11.98 -19.87
C SER A 312 -8.49 12.02 -18.78
N LEU A 313 -8.93 12.11 -17.52
CA LEU A 313 -8.03 12.14 -16.37
C LEU A 313 -7.08 10.94 -16.35
N ASP A 314 -7.61 9.74 -16.65
CA ASP A 314 -6.83 8.50 -16.73
C ASP A 314 -5.70 8.57 -17.77
N GLN A 315 -5.92 9.24 -18.91
CA GLN A 315 -4.88 9.43 -19.93
C GLN A 315 -3.82 10.45 -19.49
N LEU A 316 -4.22 11.51 -18.79
CA LEU A 316 -3.29 12.50 -18.24
C LEU A 316 -2.41 11.89 -17.16
N MET A 317 -2.97 11.06 -16.28
CA MET A 317 -2.23 10.34 -15.26
C MET A 317 -1.18 9.40 -15.84
N GLN A 318 -1.51 8.66 -16.92
CA GLN A 318 -0.56 7.76 -17.58
C GLN A 318 0.60 8.49 -18.28
N LYS A 319 0.37 9.73 -18.73
CA LYS A 319 1.40 10.55 -19.39
C LYS A 319 2.20 11.41 -18.39
N SER A 320 1.72 11.54 -17.17
CA SER A 320 2.35 12.38 -16.15
C SER A 320 3.71 11.82 -15.73
N LYS A 321 4.65 12.74 -15.46
CA LYS A 321 5.94 12.42 -14.83
C LYS A 321 5.88 12.47 -13.31
N ASP A 322 4.80 13.02 -12.75
CA ASP A 322 4.60 13.19 -11.31
C ASP A 322 4.06 11.94 -10.61
N LEU A 323 3.57 10.96 -11.38
CA LEU A 323 2.94 9.74 -10.87
C LEU A 323 3.78 8.50 -11.20
N SER A 324 4.08 7.71 -10.17
CA SER A 324 4.65 6.37 -10.33
C SER A 324 3.60 5.36 -10.79
N SER A 325 4.06 4.27 -11.42
CA SER A 325 3.16 3.19 -11.86
C SER A 325 2.34 2.58 -10.72
N THR A 326 2.91 2.53 -9.50
CA THR A 326 2.27 2.09 -8.27
C THR A 326 1.15 3.05 -7.85
N SER A 327 1.37 4.36 -7.91
CA SER A 327 0.35 5.36 -7.56
C SER A 327 -0.81 5.39 -8.55
N VAL A 328 -0.54 5.19 -9.84
CA VAL A 328 -1.59 5.06 -10.86
C VAL A 328 -2.45 3.82 -10.60
N GLN A 329 -1.83 2.69 -10.25
CA GLN A 329 -2.56 1.48 -9.89
C GLN A 329 -3.39 1.68 -8.61
N PHE A 330 -2.81 2.31 -7.58
CA PHE A 330 -3.50 2.63 -6.33
C PHE A 330 -4.80 3.41 -6.58
N TYR A 331 -4.73 4.51 -7.35
CA TYR A 331 -5.91 5.31 -7.68
C TYR A 331 -6.95 4.56 -8.49
N ARG A 332 -6.53 3.72 -9.45
CA ARG A 332 -7.46 2.88 -10.22
C ARG A 332 -8.16 1.86 -9.35
N THR A 333 -7.47 1.27 -8.38
CA THR A 333 -8.06 0.34 -7.41
C THR A 333 -9.06 1.07 -6.52
N ALA A 334 -8.68 2.23 -5.96
CA ALA A 334 -9.58 3.05 -5.13
C ALA A 334 -10.87 3.44 -5.89
N LYS A 335 -10.72 3.96 -7.12
CA LYS A 335 -11.86 4.32 -7.99
C LYS A 335 -12.77 3.14 -8.30
N LYS A 336 -12.22 1.94 -8.53
CA LYS A 336 -13.02 0.72 -8.77
C LYS A 336 -13.78 0.28 -7.53
N ASN A 337 -13.14 0.35 -6.36
CA ASN A 337 -13.76 -0.04 -5.11
C ASN A 337 -14.94 0.89 -4.78
N ASN A 338 -14.76 2.21 -4.99
CA ASN A 338 -15.81 3.23 -4.83
C ASN A 338 -16.94 3.16 -5.87
N GLN A 339 -16.81 2.33 -6.92
CA GLN A 339 -17.85 2.16 -7.96
C GLN A 339 -18.77 0.97 -7.71
N CYS A 340 -18.46 0.06 -6.78
CA CYS A 340 -19.18 -1.20 -6.59
C CYS A 340 -20.50 -1.10 -5.78
N CYS A 341 -20.92 0.09 -5.37
CA CYS A 341 -22.17 0.29 -4.61
C CYS A 341 -23.12 1.35 -5.22
N LYS A 342 -23.16 1.48 -6.56
CA LYS A 342 -24.29 2.13 -7.26
C LYS A 342 -25.30 1.07 -7.72
N MET A 343 -25.97 0.41 -6.78
CA MET A 343 -27.16 -0.39 -7.07
C MET A 343 -28.32 0.12 -6.22
N TYR A 344 -29.19 0.87 -6.92
CA TYR A 344 -30.49 1.45 -6.57
C TYR A 344 -30.53 2.87 -6.03
#